data_AF-A0A6C1S7E6-F1
#
_entry.id   AF-A0A6C1S7E6-F1
#
_cell.length_a   1.000
_cell.length_b   1.000
_cell.length_c   1.000
_cell.angle_alpha   90.00
_cell.angle_beta   90.00
_cell.angle_gamma   90.00
#
_symmetry.space_group_name_H-M   'P 1'
#
loop_
_entity.id
_entity.type
_entity.pdbx_description
1 polymer ?
#
loop_
_entity_poly.entity_id
_entity_poly.type
_entity_poly.pdbx_seq_one_letter_code
_entity_poly.pdbx_strand_id
1 'polypeptide(L)'
;AGGSFYVKFDDQNRILNFLARFTRINNKYLTWGDQGIFIRKTIFDEIGGYKDIPVMEDLEIQKEIRRKGRFIKLPLAVTTSARRFIQNGIIRQQLLNIALVMAYETGVSPTRIKEFYSD
;
A
#
# COMPACT_ATOMS: atom_id res chain seq x y z
N ALA A 1 -7.90 16.49 -3.09
CA ALA A 1 -7.96 15.03 -3.01
C ALA A 1 -6.91 14.40 -3.94
N GLY A 2 -6.45 13.18 -3.61
CA GLY A 2 -5.23 12.55 -4.15
C GLY A 2 -5.50 11.25 -4.91
N GLY A 3 -4.50 10.37 -4.94
CA GLY A 3 -4.59 9.10 -5.64
C GLY A 3 -3.33 8.26 -5.51
N SER A 4 -3.25 7.21 -6.33
CA SER A 4 -2.02 6.43 -6.48
C SER A 4 -1.84 5.93 -7.91
N PHE A 5 -0.64 5.46 -8.20
CA PHE A 5 -0.32 4.67 -9.39
C PHE A 5 -0.66 3.20 -9.14
N TYR A 6 -0.58 2.35 -10.17
CA TYR A 6 -0.51 0.90 -9.96
C TYR A 6 0.95 0.44 -10.02
N VAL A 7 1.23 -0.76 -9.54
CA VAL A 7 2.61 -1.29 -9.54
C VAL A 7 2.86 -2.19 -10.74
N LYS A 8 4.12 -2.19 -11.16
CA LYS A 8 4.72 -3.24 -11.97
C LYS A 8 5.98 -3.70 -11.24
N PHE A 9 6.27 -5.00 -11.25
CA PHE A 9 7.49 -5.52 -10.68
C PHE A 9 8.65 -5.42 -11.69
N ASP A 10 9.88 -5.29 -11.19
CA ASP A 10 11.13 -5.34 -11.96
C ASP A 10 11.49 -6.76 -12.46
N ASP A 11 10.63 -7.75 -12.19
CA ASP A 11 10.80 -9.16 -12.53
C ASP A 11 9.70 -9.69 -13.48
N GLN A 12 10.01 -10.71 -14.28
CA GLN A 12 9.09 -11.29 -15.27
C GLN A 12 8.18 -12.40 -14.71
N ASN A 13 8.18 -12.66 -13.40
CA ASN A 13 7.38 -13.72 -12.81
C ASN A 13 5.87 -13.53 -13.10
N ARG A 14 5.23 -14.58 -13.65
CA ARG A 14 3.83 -14.54 -14.09
C ARG A 14 2.85 -14.36 -12.92
N ILE A 15 3.15 -14.91 -11.75
CA ILE A 15 2.31 -14.79 -10.55
C ILE A 15 2.37 -13.36 -10.02
N LEU A 16 3.56 -12.77 -9.91
CA LEU A 16 3.70 -11.37 -9.50
C LEU A 16 3.00 -10.42 -10.47
N ASN A 17 3.16 -10.64 -11.77
CA ASN A 17 2.49 -9.85 -12.79
C ASN A 17 0.96 -9.99 -12.74
N PHE A 18 0.45 -11.18 -12.39
CA PHE A 18 -0.97 -11.38 -12.14
C PHE A 18 -1.46 -10.63 -10.89
N LEU A 19 -0.73 -10.75 -9.77
CA LEU A 19 -1.04 -10.04 -8.52
C LEU A 19 -1.03 -8.51 -8.71
N ALA A 20 -0.05 -8.00 -9.47
CA ALA A 20 0.04 -6.59 -9.84
C ALA A 20 -1.22 -6.08 -10.56
N ARG A 21 -1.99 -6.94 -11.26
CA ARG A 21 -3.24 -6.51 -11.91
C ARG A 21 -4.29 -6.05 -10.91
N PHE A 22 -4.35 -6.66 -9.71
CA PHE A 22 -5.30 -6.26 -8.67
C PHE A 22 -5.01 -4.87 -8.12
N THR A 23 -3.75 -4.43 -8.17
CA THR A 23 -3.37 -3.07 -7.73
C THR A 23 -3.97 -1.97 -8.60
N ARG A 24 -4.46 -2.29 -9.80
CA ARG A 24 -5.20 -1.34 -10.65
C ARG A 24 -6.59 -0.98 -10.10
N ILE A 25 -7.13 -1.80 -9.20
CA ILE A 25 -8.45 -1.58 -8.61
C ILE A 25 -8.32 -0.48 -7.56
N ASN A 26 -9.18 0.54 -7.66
CA ASN A 26 -9.24 1.63 -6.68
C ASN A 26 -9.99 1.20 -5.41
N ASN A 27 -9.36 0.36 -4.61
CA ASN A 27 -9.84 -0.06 -3.30
C ASN A 27 -8.79 0.26 -2.23
N LYS A 28 -9.22 0.70 -1.04
CA LYS A 28 -8.33 1.00 0.09
C LYS A 28 -7.50 -0.23 0.51
N TYR A 29 -8.08 -1.43 0.44
CA TYR A 29 -7.39 -2.67 0.81
C TYR A 29 -6.35 -3.14 -0.22
N LEU A 30 -6.39 -2.60 -1.44
CA LEU A 30 -5.53 -2.99 -2.58
C LEU A 30 -4.57 -1.87 -3.00
N THR A 31 -4.48 -0.81 -2.21
CA THR A 31 -3.63 0.36 -2.50
C THR A 31 -2.70 0.59 -1.32
N TRP A 32 -1.43 0.27 -1.53
CA TRP A 32 -0.40 0.38 -0.50
C TRP A 32 0.65 1.43 -0.91
N GLY A 33 1.59 1.72 -0.02
CA GLY A 33 2.59 2.79 -0.18
C GLY A 33 3.50 2.59 -1.39
N ASP A 34 3.81 1.34 -1.75
CA ASP A 34 4.62 0.97 -2.91
C ASP A 34 4.00 1.39 -4.26
N GLN A 35 2.72 1.74 -4.26
CA GLN A 35 1.98 2.17 -5.45
C GLN A 35 2.06 3.69 -5.67
N GLY A 36 2.91 4.40 -4.92
CA GLY A 36 3.15 5.83 -5.08
C GLY A 36 1.89 6.66 -4.81
N ILE A 37 1.61 6.93 -3.54
CA ILE A 37 0.48 7.77 -3.14
C ILE A 37 0.83 9.23 -3.42
N PHE A 38 -0.05 9.96 -4.12
CA PHE A 38 0.07 11.39 -4.35
C PHE A 38 -1.12 12.13 -3.74
N ILE A 39 -0.88 13.33 -3.24
CA ILE A 39 -1.87 14.13 -2.52
C ILE A 39 -1.68 15.61 -2.88
N ARG A 40 -2.78 16.37 -2.92
CA ARG A 40 -2.69 17.84 -3.04
C ARG A 40 -2.14 18.41 -1.73
N LYS A 41 -1.18 19.34 -1.84
CA LYS A 41 -0.55 20.01 -0.69
C LYS A 41 -1.58 20.52 0.34
N THR A 42 -2.62 21.22 -0.10
CA THR A 42 -3.66 21.75 0.79
C THR A 42 -4.34 20.68 1.64
N ILE A 43 -4.56 19.48 1.08
CA ILE A 43 -5.15 18.37 1.83
C ILE A 43 -4.13 17.75 2.78
N PHE A 44 -2.87 17.66 2.38
CA PHE A 44 -1.80 17.16 3.24
C PHE A 44 -1.65 18.02 4.50
N ASP A 45 -1.63 19.34 4.31
CA ASP A 45 -1.56 20.32 5.40
C ASP A 45 -2.84 20.24 6.28
N GLU A 46 -4.02 20.06 5.67
CA GLU A 46 -5.30 19.95 6.40
C GLU A 46 -5.42 18.67 7.25
N ILE A 47 -4.87 17.54 6.78
CA ILE A 47 -4.90 16.26 7.53
C ILE A 47 -3.74 16.12 8.53
N GLY A 48 -2.81 17.08 8.56
CA GLY A 48 -1.65 17.05 9.45
C GLY A 48 -0.52 16.12 9.01
N GLY A 49 -0.49 15.73 7.74
CA GLY A 49 0.54 14.86 7.16
C GLY A 49 0.46 13.38 7.56
N TYR A 50 1.62 12.72 7.62
CA TYR A 50 1.72 11.32 8.04
C TYR A 50 1.64 11.19 9.55
N LYS A 51 0.94 10.16 10.02
CA LYS A 51 0.97 9.78 11.43
C LYS A 51 2.32 9.16 11.78
N ASP A 52 2.83 9.48 12.95
CA ASP A 52 4.02 8.86 13.51
C ASP A 52 3.69 7.45 14.03
N ILE A 53 3.59 6.50 13.09
CA ILE A 53 3.37 5.08 13.37
C ILE A 53 4.44 4.24 12.65
N PRO A 54 4.87 3.12 13.23
CA PRO A 54 6.00 2.35 12.71
C PRO A 54 5.75 1.66 11.37
N VAL A 55 4.50 1.34 11.06
CA VAL A 55 4.02 0.67 9.85
C VAL A 55 2.55 1.06 9.63
N MET A 56 2.06 0.89 8.40
CA MET A 56 0.67 1.18 7.99
C MET A 56 0.34 2.69 7.95
N GLU A 57 1.35 3.55 7.95
CA GLU A 57 1.21 5.00 7.80
C GLU A 57 0.59 5.39 6.44
N ASP A 58 0.82 4.55 5.43
CA ASP A 58 0.25 4.64 4.08
C ASP A 58 -1.27 4.39 4.06
N LEU A 59 -1.75 3.40 4.83
CA LEU A 59 -3.18 3.13 4.98
C LEU A 59 -3.90 4.28 5.68
N GLU A 60 -3.29 4.85 6.72
CA GLU A 60 -3.88 5.97 7.46
C GLU A 60 -3.96 7.24 6.63
N ILE A 61 -2.88 7.62 5.94
CA ILE A 61 -2.93 8.81 5.09
C ILE A 61 -3.94 8.60 3.95
N GLN A 62 -4.02 7.40 3.37
CA GLN A 62 -4.99 7.09 2.34
C GLN A 62 -6.43 7.24 2.84
N LYS A 63 -6.71 6.71 4.03
CA LYS A 63 -8.03 6.81 4.66
C LYS A 63 -8.44 8.26 4.84
N GLU A 64 -7.55 9.11 5.33
CA GLU A 64 -7.83 10.55 5.48
C GLU A 64 -8.01 11.25 4.13
N ILE A 65 -7.20 10.94 3.11
CA ILE A 65 -7.39 11.47 1.74
C ILE A 65 -8.78 11.12 1.20
N ARG A 66 -9.22 9.87 1.38
CA ARG A 66 -10.54 9.38 0.94
C ARG A 66 -11.68 10.08 1.68
N ARG A 67 -11.49 10.44 2.96
CA ARG A 67 -12.48 11.23 3.72
C ARG A 67 -12.58 12.67 3.23
N LYS A 68 -11.47 13.26 2.77
CA LYS A 68 -11.41 14.65 2.26
C LYS A 68 -11.84 14.79 0.79
N GLY A 69 -12.07 13.68 0.07
CA GLY A 69 -12.64 13.71 -1.28
C GLY A 69 -12.24 12.54 -2.18
N ARG A 70 -12.26 12.77 -3.49
CA ARG A 70 -12.02 11.71 -4.49
C ARG A 70 -10.58 11.20 -4.49
N PHE A 71 -10.42 9.91 -4.25
CA PHE A 71 -9.17 9.19 -4.49
C PHE A 71 -9.20 8.56 -5.88
N ILE A 72 -8.17 8.81 -6.72
CA ILE A 72 -8.10 8.25 -8.08
C ILE A 72 -6.96 7.24 -8.24
N LYS A 73 -7.12 6.31 -9.16
CA LYS A 73 -6.04 5.43 -9.64
C LYS A 73 -5.59 5.92 -11.01
N LEU A 74 -4.34 6.32 -11.16
CA LEU A 74 -3.83 6.72 -12.48
C LEU A 74 -3.48 5.48 -13.31
N PRO A 75 -3.71 5.51 -14.65
CA PRO A 75 -3.35 4.42 -15.54
C PRO A 75 -1.84 4.41 -15.87
N LEU A 76 -0.99 4.71 -14.87
CA LEU A 76 0.46 4.71 -14.97
C LEU A 76 1.05 3.76 -13.93
N ALA A 77 2.16 3.13 -14.30
CA ALA A 77 2.85 2.15 -13.46
C ALA A 77 4.04 2.79 -12.74
N VAL A 78 4.21 2.48 -11.46
CA VAL A 78 5.50 2.62 -10.76
C VAL A 78 6.18 1.25 -10.70
N THR A 79 7.49 1.22 -10.93
CA THR A 79 8.28 -0.01 -10.83
C THR A 79 8.69 -0.23 -9.38
N THR A 80 8.35 -1.39 -8.82
CA THR A 80 8.74 -1.81 -7.46
C THR A 80 9.56 -3.09 -7.51
N SER A 81 10.39 -3.32 -6.49
CA SER A 81 11.28 -4.48 -6.46
C SER A 81 10.55 -5.77 -6.09
N ALA A 82 10.77 -6.82 -6.87
CA ALA A 82 10.30 -8.17 -6.60
C ALA A 82 11.11 -8.90 -5.50
N ARG A 83 12.21 -8.31 -5.01
CA ARG A 83 13.20 -8.97 -4.13
C ARG A 83 12.57 -9.72 -2.95
N ARG A 84 11.71 -9.05 -2.15
CA ARG A 84 11.07 -9.68 -0.96
C ARG A 84 10.17 -10.86 -1.35
N PHE A 85 9.44 -10.75 -2.47
CA PHE A 85 8.59 -11.82 -2.95
C PHE A 85 9.39 -13.03 -3.45
N ILE A 86 10.55 -12.79 -4.07
CA ILE A 86 11.44 -13.86 -4.55
C ILE A 86 12.10 -14.58 -3.36
N GLN A 87 12.58 -13.83 -2.35
CA GLN A 87 13.24 -14.39 -1.18
C GLN A 87 12.29 -15.19 -0.28
N ASN A 88 11.08 -14.66 -0.02
CA ASN A 88 10.15 -15.25 0.94
C ASN A 88 9.11 -16.18 0.30
N GLY A 89 9.09 -16.25 -1.03
CA GLY A 89 8.07 -16.93 -1.81
C GLY A 89 6.86 -16.04 -2.07
N ILE A 90 6.45 -15.94 -3.34
CA ILE A 90 5.49 -14.94 -3.82
C ILE A 90 4.15 -15.01 -3.07
N ILE A 91 3.57 -16.22 -2.98
CA ILE A 91 2.28 -16.42 -2.33
C ILE A 91 2.39 -16.19 -0.82
N ARG A 92 3.46 -16.68 -0.18
CA ARG A 92 3.68 -16.51 1.26
C ARG A 92 3.81 -15.04 1.63
N GLN A 93 4.60 -14.28 0.87
CA GLN A 93 4.75 -12.84 1.07
C GLN A 93 3.43 -12.10 0.84
N GLN A 94 2.68 -12.46 -0.21
CA GLN A 94 1.38 -11.84 -0.49
C GLN A 94 0.36 -12.09 0.63
N LEU A 95 0.31 -13.31 1.17
CA LEU A 95 -0.56 -13.68 2.29
C LEU A 95 -0.15 -12.96 3.57
N LEU A 96 1.16 -12.85 3.85
CA LEU A 96 1.67 -12.08 4.98
C LEU A 96 1.22 -10.61 4.88
N ASN A 97 1.43 -9.97 3.73
CA ASN A 97 1.01 -8.58 3.53
C ASN A 97 -0.50 -8.40 3.77
N ILE A 98 -1.34 -9.31 3.25
CA ILE A 98 -2.79 -9.27 3.48
C ILE A 98 -3.12 -9.46 4.96
N ALA A 99 -2.48 -10.40 5.64
CA ALA A 99 -2.69 -10.66 7.06
C ALA A 99 -2.34 -9.43 7.93
N LEU A 100 -1.25 -8.74 7.61
CA LEU A 100 -0.83 -7.52 8.34
C LEU A 100 -1.83 -6.37 8.12
N VAL A 101 -2.30 -6.15 6.89
CA VAL A 101 -3.33 -5.15 6.59
C VAL A 101 -4.64 -5.48 7.32
N MET A 102 -5.05 -6.75 7.34
CA MET A 102 -6.25 -7.18 8.06
C MET A 102 -6.10 -7.02 9.57
N ALA A 103 -4.94 -7.38 10.14
CA ALA A 103 -4.66 -7.16 11.55
C ALA A 103 -4.73 -5.67 11.92
N TYR A 104 -4.23 -4.80 11.05
CA TYR A 104 -4.34 -3.36 11.26
C TYR A 104 -5.80 -2.89 11.26
N GLU A 105 -6.60 -3.32 10.27
CA GLU A 105 -8.00 -2.94 10.15
C GLU A 105 -8.89 -3.51 11.27
N THR A 106 -8.50 -4.62 11.93
CA THR A 106 -9.18 -5.15 13.12
C THR A 106 -8.71 -4.50 14.43
N GLY A 107 -7.80 -3.53 14.38
CA GLY A 107 -7.38 -2.72 15.53
C GLY A 107 -6.12 -3.21 16.24
N VAL A 108 -5.35 -4.13 15.65
CA VAL A 108 -4.02 -4.50 16.18
C VAL A 108 -3.08 -3.30 16.05
N SER A 109 -2.32 -3.00 17.11
CA SER A 109 -1.44 -1.84 17.12
C SER A 109 -0.33 -1.96 16.05
N PRO A 110 0.02 -0.88 15.33
CA PRO A 110 1.14 -0.84 14.40
C PRO A 110 2.44 -1.38 14.98
N THR A 111 2.73 -1.08 16.24
CA THR A 111 3.94 -1.55 16.93
C THR A 111 4.02 -3.07 16.98
N ARG A 112 2.90 -3.74 17.25
CA ARG A 112 2.84 -5.21 17.24
C ARG A 112 2.91 -5.77 15.83
N ILE A 113 2.31 -5.10 14.85
CA ILE A 113 2.39 -5.50 13.43
C ILE A 113 3.84 -5.43 12.94
N LYS A 114 4.61 -4.42 13.37
CA LYS A 114 6.03 -4.28 13.04
C LYS A 114 6.86 -5.51 13.45
N GLU A 115 6.54 -6.14 14.57
CA GLU A 115 7.25 -7.36 15.03
C GLU A 115 7.12 -8.53 14.05
N PHE A 116 6.04 -8.57 13.25
CA PHE A 116 5.81 -9.58 12.22
C PHE A 116 6.25 -9.13 10.82
N TYR A 117 6.71 -7.89 10.68
CA TYR A 117 7.21 -7.33 9.43
C TYR A 117 8.73 -7.14 9.52
N SER A 118 9.46 -8.14 9.05
CA SER A 118 10.92 -8.08 8.92
C SER A 118 11.32 -7.27 7.67
N ASP A 119 12.21 -6.30 7.84
CA ASP A 119 12.76 -5.47 6.75
C ASP A 119 13.63 -6.24 5.74
#